data_AF-A0AA41XF11-F1
#
_entry.id   AF-A0AA41XF11-F1
#
_cell.length_a   1.000
_cell.length_b   1.000
_cell.length_c   1.000
_cell.angle_alpha   90.00
_cell.angle_beta   90.00
_cell.angle_gamma   90.00
#
_symmetry.space_group_name_H-M   'P 1'
#
loop_
_entity.id
_entity.type
_entity.pdbx_description
1 polymer ?
#
loop_
_entity_poly.entity_id
_entity_poly.type
_entity_poly.pdbx_seq_one_letter_code
_entity_poly.pdbx_strand_id
1 'polypeptide(L)'
;MKLQTSLDTFNLYAFLKQAIQDGTGIMTPPVFAVERLEDCWSDDETQYFPEVLTECLLQDGQYVYVNFSDCGLERDIRCIDGNEYYLIHQDDYEDELAEQEEDWSKFPDDVKPVQGFDLNETRSVGYVLQYENSTLTIQSSIFHAMGKRPVGPCGAGYTQDIEMLEDAELFEEPMKEYVRQFVQ
;
A
#
# COMPACT_ATOMS: atom_id res chain seq x y z
N MET A 1 2.41 -7.68 -9.26
CA MET A 1 2.75 -9.06 -8.82
C MET A 1 1.63 -9.66 -7.99
N LYS A 2 1.33 -10.96 -8.16
CA LYS A 2 0.33 -11.71 -7.39
C LYS A 2 0.99 -12.86 -6.61
N LEU A 3 1.01 -12.78 -5.28
CA LEU A 3 1.37 -13.88 -4.39
C LEU A 3 0.11 -14.66 -4.00
N GLN A 4 0.17 -15.98 -4.06
CA GLN A 4 -0.89 -16.85 -3.57
C GLN A 4 -0.33 -17.73 -2.45
N THR A 5 -1.01 -17.74 -1.32
CA THR A 5 -0.61 -18.51 -0.15
C THR A 5 -1.83 -19.10 0.57
N SER A 6 -1.62 -20.18 1.32
CA SER A 6 -2.64 -20.69 2.24
C SER A 6 -2.58 -19.92 3.55
N LEU A 7 -3.73 -19.72 4.19
CA LEU A 7 -3.78 -19.24 5.58
C LEU A 7 -3.20 -20.25 6.57
N ASP A 8 -3.11 -21.52 6.20
CA ASP A 8 -2.44 -22.54 7.03
C ASP A 8 -0.95 -22.24 7.23
N THR A 9 -0.36 -21.50 6.27
CA THR A 9 1.06 -21.15 6.22
C THR A 9 1.29 -19.65 6.38
N PHE A 10 0.25 -18.83 6.46
CA PHE A 10 0.38 -17.38 6.49
C PHE A 10 -0.35 -16.77 7.68
N ASN A 11 0.37 -16.04 8.52
CA ASN A 11 -0.21 -15.37 9.69
C ASN A 11 -0.79 -14.00 9.29
N LEU A 12 -2.01 -14.03 8.73
CA LEU A 12 -2.75 -12.85 8.31
C LEU A 12 -2.92 -11.81 9.43
N TYR A 13 -3.24 -12.28 10.64
CA TYR A 13 -3.40 -11.41 11.80
C TYR A 13 -2.12 -10.64 12.12
N ALA A 14 -0.98 -11.33 12.18
CA ALA A 14 0.31 -10.70 12.45
C ALA A 14 0.71 -9.73 11.34
N PHE A 15 0.45 -10.08 10.08
CA PHE A 15 0.70 -9.21 8.93
C PHE A 15 -0.07 -7.89 9.04
N LEU A 16 -1.39 -7.96 9.26
CA LEU A 16 -2.24 -6.77 9.36
C LEU A 16 -1.84 -5.90 10.55
N LYS A 17 -1.54 -6.53 11.69
CA LYS A 17 -1.05 -5.84 12.89
C LYS A 17 0.23 -5.06 12.64
N GLN A 18 1.21 -5.70 12.01
CA GLN A 18 2.48 -5.07 11.71
C GLN A 18 2.31 -3.94 10.67
N ALA A 19 1.53 -4.17 9.62
CA ALA A 19 1.24 -3.16 8.59
C ALA A 19 0.54 -1.91 9.16
N ILE A 20 -0.41 -2.07 10.09
CA ILE A 20 -1.03 -0.94 10.79
C ILE A 20 0.00 -0.16 11.60
N GLN A 21 0.86 -0.87 12.33
CA GLN A 21 1.88 -0.26 13.17
C GLN A 21 2.89 0.55 12.34
N ASP A 22 3.44 -0.06 11.29
CA ASP A 22 4.45 0.55 10.44
C ASP A 22 3.86 1.68 9.61
N GLY A 23 2.66 1.47 9.05
CA GLY A 23 1.96 2.49 8.29
C GLY A 23 1.56 3.71 9.11
N THR A 24 1.19 3.57 10.38
CA THR A 24 0.82 4.72 11.23
C THR A 24 1.98 5.69 11.43
N GLY A 25 3.22 5.20 11.38
CA GLY A 25 4.43 6.02 11.42
C GLY A 25 4.67 6.84 10.15
N ILE A 26 3.98 6.50 9.06
CA ILE A 26 4.12 7.09 7.73
C ILE A 26 2.90 7.96 7.41
N MET A 27 1.70 7.41 7.59
CA MET A 27 0.43 8.06 7.26
C MET A 27 -0.72 7.57 8.14
N THR A 28 -1.77 8.38 8.26
CA THR A 28 -2.99 8.02 9.01
C THR A 28 -4.21 8.10 8.10
N PRO A 29 -5.03 7.02 7.94
CA PRO A 29 -4.78 5.61 8.23
C PRO A 29 -4.14 4.84 7.04
N PRO A 30 -3.35 3.78 7.27
CA PRO A 30 -2.65 3.06 6.21
C PRO A 30 -3.34 1.75 5.75
N VAL A 31 -4.38 1.26 6.43
CA VAL A 31 -5.03 -0.04 6.10
C VAL A 31 -6.55 0.07 6.14
N PHE A 32 -7.24 -0.54 5.17
CA PHE A 32 -8.68 -0.37 4.93
C PHE A 32 -9.35 -1.68 4.46
N ALA A 33 -10.61 -1.91 4.84
CA ALA A 33 -11.45 -3.00 4.29
C ALA A 33 -12.44 -2.45 3.25
N VAL A 34 -12.69 -3.18 2.17
CA VAL A 34 -13.53 -2.73 1.03
C VAL A 34 -14.35 -3.87 0.42
N GLU A 35 -15.61 -3.62 0.05
CA GLU A 35 -16.52 -4.66 -0.49
C GLU A 35 -16.22 -5.03 -1.95
N ARG A 36 -15.83 -4.06 -2.78
CA ARG A 36 -15.39 -4.27 -4.17
C ARG A 36 -14.27 -3.30 -4.50
N LEU A 37 -13.34 -3.71 -5.37
CA LEU A 37 -12.25 -2.85 -5.83
C LEU A 37 -12.73 -1.55 -6.51
N GLU A 38 -13.95 -1.54 -7.06
CA GLU A 38 -14.59 -0.35 -7.65
C GLU A 38 -15.47 0.43 -6.66
N ASP A 39 -15.80 -0.15 -5.49
CA ASP A 39 -16.66 0.43 -4.45
C ASP A 39 -16.03 0.18 -3.06
N CYS A 40 -15.24 1.15 -2.59
CA CYS A 40 -14.49 1.07 -1.33
C CYS A 40 -15.09 2.05 -0.30
N TRP A 41 -15.68 1.54 0.80
CA TRP A 41 -16.41 2.32 1.82
C TRP A 41 -15.84 2.09 3.23
N SER A 42 -15.54 3.18 3.97
CA SER A 42 -15.68 3.30 5.45
C SER A 42 -15.22 4.70 5.93
N ASP A 43 -15.93 5.27 6.92
CA ASP A 43 -15.42 6.28 7.87
C ASP A 43 -16.11 6.08 9.22
N ASP A 44 -15.37 5.53 10.17
CA ASP A 44 -15.33 6.04 11.53
C ASP A 44 -13.86 5.93 11.99
N GLU A 45 -13.48 6.63 13.06
CA GLU A 45 -12.26 6.34 13.84
C GLU A 45 -12.32 4.96 14.53
N THR A 46 -12.88 3.96 13.85
CA THR A 46 -12.60 2.57 14.15
C THR A 46 -11.10 2.40 13.98
N GLN A 47 -10.39 2.26 15.11
CA GLN A 47 -9.11 1.58 15.11
C GLN A 47 -9.30 0.33 14.25
N TYR A 48 -8.68 0.31 13.07
CA TYR A 48 -8.69 -0.86 12.20
C TYR A 48 -7.93 -1.93 12.96
N PHE A 49 -8.66 -2.69 13.77
CA PHE A 49 -8.08 -3.75 14.55
C PHE A 49 -7.77 -4.90 13.60
N PRO A 50 -6.59 -5.50 13.69
CA PRO A 50 -6.23 -6.66 12.87
C PRO A 50 -7.29 -7.77 12.93
N GLU A 51 -7.98 -7.91 14.06
CA GLU A 51 -9.11 -8.82 14.26
C GLU A 51 -10.27 -8.52 13.30
N VAL A 52 -10.74 -7.28 13.23
CA VAL A 52 -11.87 -6.87 12.38
C VAL A 52 -11.53 -7.01 10.91
N LEU A 53 -10.33 -6.57 10.51
CA LEU A 53 -9.86 -6.71 9.13
C LEU A 53 -9.72 -8.17 8.71
N THR A 54 -9.29 -9.04 9.62
CA THR A 54 -9.24 -10.49 9.38
C THR A 54 -10.65 -11.03 9.18
N GLU A 55 -11.62 -10.66 10.01
CA GLU A 55 -13.02 -11.09 9.85
C GLU A 55 -13.61 -10.63 8.52
N CYS A 56 -13.45 -9.36 8.15
CA CYS A 56 -13.89 -8.79 6.87
C CYS A 56 -13.35 -9.59 5.67
N LEU A 57 -12.05 -9.89 5.66
CA LEU A 57 -11.40 -10.62 4.58
C LEU A 57 -11.89 -12.08 4.49
N LEU A 58 -12.08 -12.74 5.64
CA LEU A 58 -12.38 -14.18 5.67
C LEU A 58 -13.87 -14.52 5.56
N GLN A 59 -14.75 -13.66 6.05
CA GLN A 59 -16.17 -13.96 6.20
C GLN A 59 -17.04 -13.23 5.16
N ASP A 60 -16.72 -11.96 4.89
CA ASP A 60 -17.57 -11.11 4.05
C ASP A 60 -17.12 -11.12 2.57
N GLY A 61 -16.04 -11.84 2.25
CA GLY A 61 -15.47 -11.88 0.90
C GLY A 61 -14.94 -10.52 0.44
N GLN A 62 -14.62 -9.65 1.39
CA GLN A 62 -14.14 -8.30 1.17
C GLN A 62 -12.64 -8.31 0.83
N TYR A 63 -12.15 -7.20 0.30
CA TYR A 63 -10.73 -6.96 0.08
C TYR A 63 -10.18 -6.13 1.25
N VAL A 64 -8.91 -6.35 1.58
CA VAL A 64 -8.17 -5.46 2.49
C VAL A 64 -7.08 -4.77 1.71
N TYR A 65 -7.11 -3.44 1.71
CA TYR A 65 -6.09 -2.59 1.13
C TYR A 65 -5.09 -2.18 2.21
N VAL A 66 -3.80 -2.44 1.98
CA VAL A 66 -2.70 -1.99 2.82
C VAL A 66 -1.90 -1.00 2.01
N ASN A 67 -1.98 0.27 2.37
CA ASN A 67 -1.12 1.30 1.81
C ASN A 67 0.32 1.07 2.26
N PHE A 68 1.22 1.01 1.28
CA PHE A 68 2.63 0.72 1.48
C PHE A 68 3.46 2.00 1.59
N SER A 69 3.03 3.11 1.00
CA SER A 69 3.78 4.37 0.92
C SER A 69 3.01 5.58 1.45
N ASP A 70 3.71 6.65 1.84
CA ASP A 70 3.08 7.97 1.91
C ASP A 70 2.65 8.42 0.50
N CYS A 71 1.48 9.05 0.41
CA CYS A 71 0.99 9.59 -0.86
C CYS A 71 2.05 10.57 -1.39
N GLY A 72 2.55 10.37 -2.63
CA GLY A 72 3.76 10.97 -3.19
C GLY A 72 3.69 12.48 -3.41
N LEU A 73 3.54 13.25 -2.32
CA LEU A 73 3.63 14.71 -2.29
C LEU A 73 5.08 15.18 -2.43
N GLU A 74 6.02 14.34 -2.02
CA GLU A 74 7.46 14.58 -2.06
C GLU A 74 8.13 13.56 -3.00
N ARG A 75 9.33 13.88 -3.50
CA ARG A 75 10.12 12.96 -4.34
C ARG A 75 10.66 11.77 -3.53
N ASP A 76 10.74 11.93 -2.22
CA ASP A 76 11.19 10.93 -1.27
C ASP A 76 9.94 10.25 -0.71
N ILE A 77 9.86 8.93 -0.84
CA ILE A 77 8.69 8.14 -0.47
C ILE A 77 9.07 7.15 0.60
N ARG A 78 8.38 7.21 1.73
CA ARG A 78 8.60 6.29 2.85
C ARG A 78 7.67 5.11 2.76
N CYS A 79 8.23 3.93 2.94
CA CYS A 79 7.49 2.69 2.83
C CYS A 79 7.45 1.88 4.13
N ILE A 80 6.39 1.07 4.30
CA ILE A 80 6.20 0.23 5.49
C ILE A 80 7.22 -0.91 5.59
N ASP A 81 8.03 -1.14 4.56
CA ASP A 81 9.20 -2.04 4.63
C ASP A 81 10.43 -1.40 5.29
N GLY A 82 10.32 -0.12 5.68
CA GLY A 82 11.38 0.66 6.30
C GLY A 82 12.36 1.31 5.33
N ASN A 83 12.15 1.17 4.01
CA ASN A 83 12.96 1.85 3.00
C ASN A 83 12.38 3.21 2.63
N GLU A 84 13.26 4.10 2.15
CA GLU A 84 12.89 5.37 1.51
C GLU A 84 13.31 5.32 0.04
N TYR A 85 12.44 5.79 -0.85
CA TYR A 85 12.62 5.69 -2.29
C TYR A 85 12.59 7.08 -2.91
N TYR A 86 13.57 7.37 -3.77
CA TYR A 86 13.61 8.62 -4.51
C TYR A 86 13.03 8.41 -5.91
N LEU A 87 11.87 9.02 -6.18
CA LEU A 87 11.22 8.92 -7.47
C LEU A 87 11.85 9.86 -8.50
N ILE A 88 12.23 9.29 -9.64
CA ILE A 88 12.74 10.03 -10.79
C ILE A 88 11.77 9.87 -11.95
N HIS A 89 11.26 10.99 -12.45
CA HIS A 89 10.39 11.00 -13.62
C HIS A 89 11.11 10.41 -14.82
N GLN A 90 10.39 9.64 -15.63
CA GLN A 90 10.97 8.90 -16.75
C GLN A 90 11.72 9.81 -17.74
N ASP A 91 11.15 10.99 -18.02
CA ASP A 91 11.70 11.97 -18.95
C ASP A 91 12.96 12.67 -18.43
N ASP A 92 13.16 12.68 -17.11
CA ASP A 92 14.26 13.35 -16.43
C ASP A 92 15.37 12.37 -16.00
N TYR A 93 15.20 11.06 -16.24
CA TYR A 93 16.06 10.04 -15.63
C TYR A 93 17.53 10.12 -16.06
N GLU A 94 17.79 10.30 -17.35
CA GLU A 94 19.17 10.37 -17.87
C GLU A 94 19.87 11.66 -17.42
N ASP A 95 19.13 12.77 -17.40
CA ASP A 95 19.65 14.08 -17.00
C ASP A 95 19.86 14.15 -15.47
N GLU A 96 18.91 13.68 -14.66
CA GLU A 96 19.05 13.65 -13.19
C GLU A 96 20.18 12.70 -12.76
N LEU A 97 20.33 11.52 -13.36
CA LEU A 97 21.47 10.65 -13.04
C LEU A 97 22.81 11.27 -13.46
N ALA A 98 22.88 11.93 -14.61
CA ALA A 98 24.10 12.57 -15.09
C ALA A 98 24.50 13.77 -14.22
N GLU A 99 23.52 14.55 -13.74
CA GLU A 99 23.76 15.65 -12.79
C GLU A 99 24.15 15.14 -11.39
N GLN A 100 23.72 13.93 -11.02
CA GLN A 100 23.96 13.33 -9.70
C GLN A 100 25.20 12.41 -9.66
N GLU A 101 25.73 11.98 -10.81
CA GLU A 101 26.99 11.20 -10.89
C GLU A 101 28.19 11.93 -10.27
N GLU A 102 28.12 13.26 -10.12
CA GLU A 102 29.13 14.07 -9.44
C GLU A 102 28.99 14.09 -7.90
N ASP A 103 27.89 13.61 -7.30
CA ASP A 103 27.69 13.67 -5.84
C ASP A 103 26.69 12.63 -5.27
N TRP A 104 26.92 11.35 -5.54
CA TRP A 104 26.22 10.23 -4.87
C TRP A 104 26.28 10.26 -3.33
N SER A 105 27.13 11.10 -2.73
CA SER A 105 27.21 11.29 -1.27
C SER A 105 26.08 12.13 -0.67
N LYS A 106 25.22 12.72 -1.53
CA LYS A 106 24.05 13.51 -1.12
C LYS A 106 22.80 12.68 -0.84
N PHE A 107 22.67 11.49 -1.42
CA PHE A 107 21.60 10.58 -1.03
C PHE A 107 21.97 9.94 0.31
N PRO A 108 21.05 9.92 1.29
CA PRO A 108 21.23 9.07 2.46
C PRO A 108 21.51 7.64 1.98
N ASP A 109 22.42 6.93 2.65
CA ASP A 109 22.81 5.54 2.29
C ASP A 109 21.60 4.58 2.19
N ASP A 110 20.47 5.01 2.73
CA ASP A 110 19.22 4.26 2.87
C ASP A 110 18.20 4.57 1.75
N VAL A 111 18.47 5.54 0.86
CA VAL A 111 17.55 5.99 -0.21
C VAL A 111 17.84 5.30 -1.53
N LYS A 112 16.82 4.65 -2.11
CA LYS A 112 16.93 3.93 -3.39
C LYS A 112 16.31 4.73 -4.53
N PRO A 113 17.07 5.12 -5.58
CA PRO A 113 16.51 5.79 -6.74
C PRO A 113 15.64 4.84 -7.56
N VAL A 114 14.51 5.34 -8.03
CA VAL A 114 13.46 4.60 -8.71
C VAL A 114 13.07 5.32 -10.00
N GLN A 115 13.21 4.65 -11.14
CA GLN A 115 12.83 5.19 -12.45
C GLN A 115 11.36 4.88 -12.79
N GLY A 116 10.71 5.82 -13.48
CA GLY A 116 9.50 5.52 -14.25
C GLY A 116 8.27 5.33 -13.38
N PHE A 117 8.30 5.91 -12.18
CA PHE A 117 7.24 5.82 -11.21
C PHE A 117 6.76 7.24 -10.90
N ASP A 118 5.48 7.51 -11.13
CA ASP A 118 4.86 8.81 -10.91
C ASP A 118 3.75 8.67 -9.86
N LEU A 119 4.18 8.77 -8.59
CA LEU A 119 3.25 8.99 -7.48
C LEU A 119 3.04 10.50 -7.32
N ASN A 120 1.79 10.88 -7.17
CA ASN A 120 1.37 12.25 -6.92
C ASN A 120 0.46 12.27 -5.69
N GLU A 121 -0.14 13.42 -5.39
CA GLU A 121 -0.94 13.63 -4.18
C GLU A 121 -2.07 12.60 -4.00
N THR A 122 -2.52 11.97 -5.09
CA THR A 122 -3.64 11.03 -5.08
C THR A 122 -3.20 9.59 -5.36
N ARG A 123 -1.92 9.32 -5.64
CA ARG A 123 -1.44 7.96 -5.94
C ARG A 123 -0.58 7.38 -4.83
N SER A 124 -0.73 6.08 -4.58
CA SER A 124 0.06 5.36 -3.59
C SER A 124 0.35 3.92 -4.02
N VAL A 125 1.43 3.32 -3.52
CA VAL A 125 1.70 1.88 -3.67
C VAL A 125 1.04 1.13 -2.52
N GLY A 126 0.57 -0.09 -2.74
CA GLY A 126 0.02 -0.91 -1.66
C GLY A 126 -0.20 -2.37 -2.02
N TYR A 127 -0.77 -3.11 -1.06
CA TYR A 127 -1.25 -4.47 -1.25
C TYR A 127 -2.77 -4.51 -1.31
N VAL A 128 -3.31 -5.29 -2.24
CA VAL A 128 -4.66 -5.82 -2.15
C VAL A 128 -4.59 -7.24 -1.63
N LEU A 129 -5.27 -7.48 -0.52
CA LEU A 129 -5.50 -8.80 0.02
C LEU A 129 -6.89 -9.25 -0.39
N GLN A 130 -6.97 -10.42 -0.99
CA GLN A 130 -8.22 -11.08 -1.37
C GLN A 130 -8.18 -12.52 -0.90
N TYR A 131 -9.20 -12.97 -0.18
CA TYR A 131 -9.31 -14.36 0.23
C TYR A 131 -10.49 -15.03 -0.48
N GLU A 132 -10.20 -16.10 -1.22
CA GLU A 132 -11.22 -16.87 -1.93
C GLU A 132 -10.83 -18.34 -1.98
N ASN A 133 -11.79 -19.25 -1.77
CA ASN A 133 -11.58 -20.70 -1.91
C ASN A 133 -10.35 -21.22 -1.13
N SER A 134 -10.23 -20.81 0.14
CA SER A 134 -9.11 -21.14 1.01
C SER A 134 -7.73 -20.60 0.58
N THR A 135 -7.69 -19.69 -0.39
CA THR A 135 -6.46 -19.10 -0.91
C THR A 135 -6.43 -17.61 -0.62
N LEU A 136 -5.38 -17.16 0.07
CA LEU A 136 -5.07 -15.74 0.23
C LEU A 136 -4.23 -15.30 -0.97
N THR A 137 -4.76 -14.34 -1.72
CA THR A 137 -4.07 -13.60 -2.75
C THR A 137 -3.59 -12.28 -2.17
N ILE A 138 -2.32 -11.95 -2.36
CA ILE A 138 -1.72 -10.66 -2.04
C ILE A 138 -1.18 -10.07 -3.34
N GLN A 139 -1.71 -8.95 -3.80
CA GLN A 139 -1.29 -8.30 -5.04
C GLN A 139 -0.70 -6.91 -4.77
N SER A 140 0.50 -6.65 -5.29
CA SER A 140 1.07 -5.31 -5.31
C SER A 140 0.47 -4.46 -6.44
N SER A 141 0.15 -3.20 -6.17
CA SER A 141 -0.39 -2.29 -7.18
C SER A 141 -0.14 -0.82 -6.84
N ILE A 142 -0.21 0.03 -7.85
CA ILE A 142 -0.38 1.48 -7.70
C ILE A 142 -1.87 1.77 -7.69
N PHE A 143 -2.27 2.57 -6.72
CA PHE A 143 -3.65 2.93 -6.48
C PHE A 143 -3.85 4.42 -6.63
N HIS A 144 -5.01 4.81 -7.13
CA HIS A 144 -5.47 6.18 -7.14
C HIS A 144 -6.55 6.35 -6.09
N ALA A 145 -6.27 7.15 -5.06
CA ALA A 145 -7.21 7.53 -4.02
C ALA A 145 -7.97 8.81 -4.46
N MET A 146 -9.22 8.65 -4.89
CA MET A 146 -10.06 9.70 -5.45
C MET A 146 -11.20 10.11 -4.52
N GLY A 147 -11.37 11.42 -4.36
CA GLY A 147 -12.60 12.03 -3.84
C GLY A 147 -12.93 11.72 -2.37
N LYS A 148 -13.92 12.45 -1.85
CA LYS A 148 -14.58 12.16 -0.58
C LYS A 148 -16.08 12.27 -0.80
N ARG A 149 -16.85 11.21 -0.54
CA ARG A 149 -18.32 11.24 -0.69
C ARG A 149 -19.03 10.98 0.63
N PRO A 150 -20.04 11.78 1.02
CA PRO A 150 -20.80 11.53 2.25
C PRO A 150 -21.76 10.35 2.07
N VAL A 151 -21.95 9.55 3.13
CA VAL A 151 -22.90 8.43 3.12
C VAL A 151 -23.94 8.56 4.25
N GLY A 152 -25.21 8.33 3.90
CA GLY A 152 -26.33 8.15 4.84
C GLY A 152 -27.01 9.43 5.37
N PRO A 153 -28.30 9.36 5.76
CA PRO A 153 -28.95 10.44 6.49
C PRO A 153 -28.40 10.44 7.91
N CYS A 154 -27.73 11.54 8.31
CA CYS A 154 -27.14 11.82 9.64
C CYS A 154 -25.60 11.88 9.73
N GLY A 155 -24.88 12.04 8.61
CA GLY A 155 -23.46 12.45 8.67
C GLY A 155 -22.52 11.39 9.25
N ALA A 156 -22.78 10.11 8.94
CA ALA A 156 -22.05 8.96 9.46
C ALA A 156 -20.85 8.57 8.58
N GLY A 157 -20.01 9.56 8.24
CA GLY A 157 -18.74 9.32 7.54
C GLY A 157 -18.71 9.69 6.05
N TYR A 158 -17.50 9.64 5.48
CA TYR A 158 -17.17 9.78 4.07
C TYR A 158 -16.48 8.51 3.52
N THR A 159 -16.41 8.37 2.21
CA THR A 159 -15.65 7.28 1.55
C THR A 159 -14.55 7.86 0.66
N GLN A 160 -13.41 7.18 0.58
CA GLN A 160 -12.35 7.48 -0.39
C GLN A 160 -12.34 6.36 -1.44
N ASP A 161 -12.64 6.73 -2.69
CA ASP A 161 -12.69 5.78 -3.79
C ASP A 161 -11.24 5.39 -4.12
N ILE A 162 -10.91 4.09 -4.19
CA ILE A 162 -9.55 3.63 -4.53
C ILE A 162 -9.64 2.84 -5.83
N GLU A 163 -8.91 3.27 -6.86
CA GLU A 163 -8.81 2.59 -8.15
C GLU A 163 -7.43 1.93 -8.29
N MET A 164 -7.38 0.63 -8.62
CA MET A 164 -6.13 -0.03 -9.04
C MET A 164 -5.77 0.45 -10.45
N LEU A 165 -4.62 1.10 -10.58
CA LEU A 165 -4.15 1.59 -11.87
C LEU A 165 -3.33 0.53 -12.59
N GLU A 166 -2.28 0.05 -11.93
CA GLU A 166 -1.31 -0.84 -12.53
C GLU A 166 -0.55 -1.66 -11.48
N ASP A 167 0.15 -2.70 -11.93
CA ASP A 167 1.00 -3.51 -11.07
C ASP A 167 2.29 -2.73 -10.73
N ALA A 168 2.63 -2.68 -9.43
CA ALA A 168 3.83 -2.02 -8.94
C ALA A 168 5.04 -2.98 -8.97
N GLU A 169 5.53 -3.35 -10.16
CA GLU A 169 6.60 -4.35 -10.34
C GLU A 169 7.90 -3.99 -9.61
N LEU A 170 8.26 -2.70 -9.59
CA LEU A 170 9.49 -2.25 -8.96
C LEU A 170 9.54 -2.49 -7.45
N PHE A 171 8.40 -2.48 -6.79
CA PHE A 171 8.27 -2.72 -5.36
C PHE A 171 8.12 -4.22 -5.03
N GLU A 172 8.10 -5.10 -6.04
CA GLU A 172 7.80 -6.52 -5.88
C GLU A 172 8.75 -7.25 -4.91
N GLU A 173 10.08 -7.11 -5.05
CA GLU A 173 11.02 -7.81 -4.17
C GLU A 173 11.01 -7.28 -2.73
N PRO A 174 11.09 -5.97 -2.47
CA PRO A 174 10.93 -5.44 -1.10
C PRO A 174 9.60 -5.87 -0.47
N MET A 175 8.53 -5.86 -1.27
CA MET A 175 7.21 -6.29 -0.82
C MET A 175 7.17 -7.79 -0.51
N LYS A 176 7.78 -8.64 -1.32
CA LYS A 176 7.92 -10.08 -1.05
C LYS A 176 8.72 -10.33 0.22
N GLU A 177 9.81 -9.62 0.43
CA GLU A 177 10.64 -9.73 1.63
C GLU A 177 9.84 -9.36 2.87
N TYR A 178 9.04 -8.30 2.82
CA TYR A 178 8.12 -7.93 3.88
C TYR A 178 7.09 -9.04 4.15
N VAL A 179 6.40 -9.54 3.13
CA VAL A 179 5.38 -10.59 3.25
C VAL A 179 5.95 -11.92 3.77
N ARG A 180 7.17 -12.29 3.38
CA ARG A 180 7.84 -13.54 3.82
C ARG A 180 7.99 -13.65 5.33
N GLN A 181 8.05 -12.53 6.05
CA GLN A 181 8.17 -12.52 7.51
C GLN A 181 6.95 -13.14 8.22
N PHE A 182 5.83 -13.26 7.51
CA PHE A 182 4.56 -13.77 8.04
C PHE A 182 4.22 -15.18 7.53
N VAL A 183 5.11 -15.79 6.74
CA VAL A 183 4.99 -17.19 6.30
C VAL A 183 5.63 -18.11 7.36
N GLN A 184 4.92 -19.16 7.78
CA GLN A 184 5.30 -20.12 8.83
C GLN A 184 5.73 -21.47 8.27
#